data_AF-A0A183TA79-F1
#
_entry.id   AF-A0A183TA79-F1
#
_cell.length_a   1.000
_cell.length_b   1.000
_cell.length_c   1.000
_cell.angle_alpha   90.00
_cell.angle_beta   90.00
_cell.angle_gamma   90.00
#
_symmetry.space_group_name_H-M   'P 1'
#
loop_
_entity.id
_entity.type
_entity.pdbx_description
1 polymer ?
#
loop_
_entity_poly.entity_id
_entity_poly.type
_entity_poly.pdbx_seq_one_letter_code
_entity_poly.pdbx_strand_id
1 'polypeptide(L)' 'MIIPVRCFTCGKVVGDKWECYIGLLQAEYAEGDALDTLGLRRYCCRRMILSHVDLIEKLLNYAPLQK' A
#
# COMPACT_ATOMS: atom_id res chain seq x y z
N MET A 1 1.38 8.55 4.49
CA MET A 1 2.65 8.06 5.06
C MET A 1 2.93 6.72 4.40
N ILE A 2 4.16 6.20 4.50
CA ILE A 2 4.53 4.90 3.93
C ILE A 2 3.56 3.80 4.41
N ILE A 3 3.28 2.83 3.54
CA ILE A 3 2.41 1.68 3.83
C ILE A 3 2.88 0.92 5.08
N PRO A 4 1.99 0.43 5.96
CA PRO A 4 2.42 -0.39 7.08
C PRO A 4 3.13 -1.67 6.62
N VAL A 5 4.25 -1.99 7.27
CA VAL A 5 5.05 -3.20 6.98
C VAL A 5 4.22 -4.48 7.09
N ARG A 6 3.35 -4.55 8.10
CA ARG A 6 2.45 -5.69 8.37
C ARG A 6 1.01 -5.21 8.54
N CYS A 7 0.05 -6.07 8.22
CA CYS A 7 -1.36 -5.81 8.50
C CYS A 7 -1.63 -5.74 10.01
N PHE A 8 -2.34 -4.70 10.44
CA PHE A 8 -2.69 -4.47 11.86
C PHE A 8 -3.54 -5.55 12.51
N THR A 9 -4.23 -6.39 11.73
CA THR A 9 -5.10 -7.45 12.27
C THR A 9 -4.46 -8.83 12.13
N CYS A 10 -3.97 -9.17 10.94
CA CYS A 10 -3.50 -10.52 10.62
C CYS A 10 -1.99 -10.70 10.84
N GLY A 11 -1.22 -9.61 10.99
CA GLY A 11 0.25 -9.66 11.10
C GLY A 11 0.99 -10.09 9.82
N LYS A 12 0.28 -10.44 8.75
CA LYS A 12 0.84 -10.77 7.43
C LYS A 12 1.65 -9.58 6.91
N VAL A 13 2.76 -9.85 6.24
CA VAL A 13 3.55 -8.83 5.55
C VAL A 13 2.75 -8.26 4.37
N VAL A 14 2.69 -6.93 4.31
CA VAL A 14 1.93 -6.18 3.30
C VAL A 14 2.79 -5.07 2.66
N GLY A 15 3.80 -4.57 3.36
CA GLY A 15 4.61 -3.45 2.86
C GLY A 15 5.41 -3.75 1.60
N ASP A 16 5.68 -5.02 1.30
CA ASP A 16 6.36 -5.49 0.09
C ASP A 16 5.47 -5.45 -1.17
N LYS A 17 4.17 -5.18 -1.03
CA LYS A 17 3.18 -5.37 -2.11
C LYS A 17 2.63 -4.09 -2.72
N TRP A 18 2.95 -2.94 -2.12
CA TRP A 18 2.39 -1.66 -2.53
C TRP A 18 2.78 -1.28 -3.95
N GLU A 19 4.07 -1.34 -4.28
CA GLU A 19 4.57 -0.98 -5.61
C GLU A 19 4.00 -1.89 -6.70
N CYS A 20 3.91 -3.20 -6.43
CA CYS A 20 3.28 -4.15 -7.34
C CYS A 20 1.79 -3.85 -7.54
N TYR A 21 1.06 -3.45 -6.50
CA TYR A 21 -0.34 -3.07 -6.61
C TYR A 21 -0.53 -1.86 -7.53
N ILE A 22 0.28 -0.81 -7.35
CA ILE A 22 0.24 0.39 -8.22
C ILE A 22 0.60 0.04 -9.66
N GLY A 23 1.61 -0.82 -9.89
CA GLY A 23 1.97 -1.28 -11.23
C GLY A 23 0.84 -2.05 -11.93
N LEU A 24 0.07 -2.86 -11.18
CA LEU A 24 -1.10 -3.56 -11.71
C LEU A 24 -2.24 -2.59 -12.07
N LEU A 25 -2.49 -1.57 -11.24
CA LEU A 25 -3.49 -0.54 -11.54
C LEU A 25 -3.11 0.30 -12.77
N GLN A 26 -1.83 0.61 -12.94
CA GLN A 26 -1.32 1.28 -14.14
C GLN A 26 -1.49 0.44 -15.42
N ALA A 27 -1.52 -0.89 -15.28
CA ALA A 27 -1.82 -1.83 -16.35
C ALA A 27 -3.33 -2.08 -16.54
N GLU A 28 -4.19 -1.22 -16.00
CA GLU A 28 -5.66 -1.26 -16.11
C GLU A 28 -6.33 -2.51 -15.52
N TYR A 29 -5.69 -3.16 -14.54
CA TYR A 29 -6.34 -4.24 -13.78
C TYR A 29 -7.41 -3.69 -12.83
N ALA A 30 -8.49 -4.45 -12.64
CA ALA A 30 -9.45 -4.17 -11.59
C ALA A 30 -8.80 -4.32 -10.20
N GLU A 31 -9.16 -3.45 -9.26
CA GLU A 31 -8.60 -3.42 -7.90
C GLU A 31 -8.74 -4.77 -7.18
N GLY A 32 -9.88 -5.44 -7.38
CA GLY A 32 -10.13 -6.77 -6.83
C GLY A 32 -9.13 -7.82 -7.34
N ASP A 33 -8.99 -7.90 -8.66
CA ASP A 33 -8.10 -8.85 -9.33
C ASP A 33 -6.61 -8.58 -9.01
N ALA A 34 -6.24 -7.31 -8.86
CA ALA A 34 -4.91 -6.91 -8.41
C ALA A 34 -4.61 -7.41 -6.98
N LEU A 35 -5.57 -7.33 -6.06
CA LEU A 35 -5.39 -7.86 -4.70
C LEU A 35 -5.34 -9.40 -4.65
N ASP A 36 -6.09 -10.05 -5.54
CA ASP A 36 -6.11 -11.49 -5.68
C ASP A 36 -4.78 -12.04 -6.24
N THR A 37 -4.24 -11.40 -7.27
CA THR A 37 -2.91 -11.72 -7.83
C THR A 37 -1.78 -11.51 -6.81
N LEU A 38 -1.89 -10.51 -5.93
CA LEU A 38 -0.95 -10.29 -4.81
C LEU A 38 -1.13 -11.30 -3.65
N GLY A 39 -2.07 -12.23 -3.74
CA GLY A 39 -2.32 -13.27 -2.73
C GLY A 39 -2.90 -12.73 -1.42
N LEU A 40 -3.62 -11.59 -1.46
CA LEU A 40 -4.30 -11.02 -0.31
C LEU A 40 -5.73 -11.57 -0.19
N ARG A 41 -5.89 -12.77 0.40
CA ARG A 41 -7.21 -13.41 0.52
C ARG A 41 -8.10 -12.83 1.63
N ARG A 42 -7.52 -12.41 2.75
CA ARG A 42 -8.28 -11.93 3.91
C ARG A 42 -8.61 -10.44 3.76
N TYR A 43 -9.87 -10.07 4.02
CA TYR A 43 -10.34 -8.68 3.97
C TYR A 43 -9.48 -7.72 4.83
N CYS A 44 -9.01 -8.19 5.98
CA CYS A 44 -8.21 -7.37 6.89
C CYS A 44 -6.83 -7.01 6.35
N CYS A 45 -6.24 -7.86 5.50
CA CYS A 45 -4.98 -7.55 4.85
C CYS A 45 -5.24 -6.78 3.52
N ARG A 46 -6.40 -6.96 2.84
CA ARG A 46 -6.82 -6.15 1.67
C ARG A 46 -7.05 -4.68 2.01
N ARG A 47 -7.76 -4.39 3.12
CA ARG A 47 -8.04 -3.01 3.54
C ARG A 47 -6.77 -2.18 3.72
N MET A 48 -5.64 -2.80 4.08
CA MET A 48 -4.37 -2.11 4.28
C MET A 48 -3.81 -1.52 2.99
N ILE A 49 -4.12 -2.12 1.84
CA ILE A 49 -3.72 -1.62 0.51
C ILE A 49 -4.81 -0.69 -0.02
N LEU A 50 -6.07 -1.11 0.02
CA LEU A 50 -7.20 -0.36 -0.54
C LEU A 50 -7.37 1.04 0.07
N SER A 51 -7.18 1.17 1.38
CA SER A 51 -7.35 2.46 2.08
C SER A 51 -6.03 3.19 2.34
N HIS A 52 -4.93 2.75 1.74
CA HIS A 52 -3.64 3.40 1.91
C HIS A 52 -3.59 4.69 1.08
N VAL A 53 -3.09 5.76 1.69
CA VAL A 53 -2.85 7.03 1.03
C VAL A 53 -1.40 7.41 1.26
N ASP A 54 -0.63 7.45 0.18
CA ASP A 54 0.78 7.76 0.28
C ASP A 54 1.07 9.27 0.38
N LEU A 55 0.94 9.80 1.59
CA LEU A 55 1.28 11.20 1.87
C LEU A 55 2.79 11.50 1.88
N ILE A 56 3.68 10.50 1.77
CA ILE A 56 5.13 10.77 1.91
C ILE A 56 5.65 11.65 0.77
N GLU A 57 5.15 11.46 -0.45
CA GLU A 57 5.55 12.23 -1.62
C GLU A 57 5.31 13.73 -1.43
N LYS A 58 4.22 14.09 -0.74
CA LYS A 58 3.88 15.48 -0.45
C LYS A 58 4.76 16.05 0.66
N LEU A 59 5.09 15.25 1.67
CA LEU A 59 5.90 15.67 2.81
C LEU A 59 7.38 15.85 2.44
N LEU A 60 7.91 15.04 1.51
CA LEU A 60 9.30 15.14 1.04
C LEU A 60 9.63 16.50 0.41
N ASN A 61 8.63 17.26 -0.05
CA ASN A 61 8.81 18.61 -0.57
C ASN A 61 9.18 19.64 0.50
N TYR A 62 9.02 19.30 1.78
CA TYR A 62 9.34 20.19 2.89
C TYR A 62 10.62 19.72 3.58
N ALA A 63 11.68 20.50 3.48
CA ALA A 63 12.86 20.31 4.31
C ALA A 63 12.53 20.73 5.75
N PRO A 64 12.90 19.93 6.78
CA PRO A 64 12.84 20.41 8.14
C PRO A 64 13.78 21.62 8.27
N LEU A 65 13.33 22.67 8.96
CA LEU A 65 14.20 23.78 9.37
C LEU A 65 15.35 23.19 10.17
N GLN A 66 16.55 23.17 9.57
CA GLN A 66 17.78 22.83 10.27
C GLN A 66 17.99 23.88 11.36
N LYS A 67 18.07 23.43 12.61
CA LYS A 67 18.60 24.21 13.72
C LYS A 67 20.07 23.90 13.88
#